data_AF-A0AAJ2L9H6-F1
#
_entry.id   AF-A0AAJ2L9H6-F1
#
_cell.length_a   1.000
_cell.length_b   1.000
_cell.length_c   1.000
_cell.angle_alpha   90.00
_cell.angle_beta   90.00
_cell.angle_gamma   90.00
#
_symmetry.space_group_name_H-M   'P 1'
#
loop_
_entity.id
_entity.type
_entity.pdbx_description
1 polymer ?
#
loop_
_entity_poly.entity_id
_entity_poly.type
_entity_poly.pdbx_seq_one_letter_code
_entity_poly.pdbx_strand_id
1 'polypeptide(L)'
;MTRKAEQKKNYQMLLDWYQYRAEENKGSHKKLLDLLAKLNKNLEADESYDKDIDDLESLKIIYETGIRRFESQVEKYQRLIDDLE
;
A
#
# COMPACT_ATOMS: atom_id res chain seq x y z
N MET A 1 14.53 -0.56 -30.91
CA MET A 1 13.66 0.47 -30.27
C MET A 1 14.49 1.72 -30.08
N THR A 2 13.88 2.91 -29.98
CA THR A 2 14.62 4.12 -29.58
C THR A 2 14.83 4.11 -28.07
N ARG A 3 15.86 4.81 -27.58
CA ARG A 3 16.11 4.98 -26.15
C ARG A 3 14.87 5.54 -25.40
N LYS A 4 14.13 6.46 -26.03
CA LYS A 4 12.86 7.01 -25.51
C LYS A 4 11.80 5.91 -25.32
N ALA A 5 11.66 5.02 -26.30
CA ALA A 5 10.71 3.91 -26.25
C ALA A 5 11.08 2.86 -25.18
N GLU A 6 12.36 2.54 -25.01
CA GLU A 6 12.83 1.63 -23.95
C GLU A 6 12.63 2.24 -22.56
N GLN A 7 12.90 3.54 -22.40
CA GLN A 7 12.66 4.26 -21.16
C GLN A 7 11.17 4.29 -20.81
N LYS A 8 10.29 4.61 -21.77
CA LYS A 8 8.83 4.58 -21.59
C LYS A 8 8.36 3.19 -21.16
N LYS A 9 8.84 2.12 -21.82
CA LYS A 9 8.52 0.73 -21.45
C LYS A 9 8.90 0.43 -20.00
N ASN A 10 10.11 0.81 -19.57
CA ASN A 10 10.55 0.57 -18.20
C ASN A 10 9.75 1.37 -17.17
N TYR A 11 9.38 2.62 -17.50
CA TYR A 11 8.51 3.42 -16.63
C TYR A 11 7.11 2.84 -16.53
N GLN A 12 6.56 2.30 -17.62
CA GLN A 12 5.27 1.59 -17.58
C GLN A 12 5.33 0.39 -16.65
N MET A 13 6.38 -0.44 -16.73
CA MET A 13 6.54 -1.58 -15.81
C MET A 13 6.59 -1.16 -14.33
N LEU A 14 7.20 -0.02 -14.03
CA LEU A 14 7.24 0.52 -12.66
C LEU A 14 5.88 1.09 -12.25
N LEU A 15 5.20 1.80 -13.14
CA LEU A 15 3.83 2.29 -12.92
C LEU A 15 2.88 1.13 -12.58
N ASP A 16 2.89 0.07 -13.41
CA ASP A 16 2.06 -1.12 -13.21
C ASP A 16 2.35 -1.78 -11.85
N TRP A 17 3.62 -1.88 -11.48
CA TRP A 17 4.04 -2.41 -10.18
C TRP A 17 3.50 -1.57 -9.01
N TYR A 18 3.64 -0.25 -9.08
CA TYR A 18 3.19 0.62 -8.00
C TYR A 18 1.67 0.70 -7.90
N GLN A 19 0.95 0.62 -9.02
CA GLN A 19 -0.51 0.49 -9.03
C GLN A 19 -0.93 -0.81 -8.35
N TYR A 20 -0.34 -1.95 -8.74
CA TYR A 20 -0.60 -3.24 -8.10
C TYR A 20 -0.35 -3.18 -6.58
N ARG A 21 0.79 -2.62 -6.15
CA ARG A 21 1.10 -2.50 -4.72
C ARG A 21 0.14 -1.57 -3.98
N ALA A 22 -0.31 -0.47 -4.59
CA ALA A 22 -1.31 0.41 -3.97
C ALA A 22 -2.61 -0.36 -3.70
N GLU A 23 -3.11 -1.10 -4.69
CA GLU A 23 -4.36 -1.85 -4.58
C GLU A 23 -4.27 -3.03 -3.59
N GLU A 24 -3.19 -3.80 -3.60
CA GLU A 24 -2.97 -4.89 -2.63
C GLU A 24 -2.94 -4.38 -1.19
N ASN A 25 -2.29 -3.23 -0.94
CA ASN A 25 -2.24 -2.65 0.39
C ASN A 25 -3.60 -2.07 0.80
N LYS A 26 -4.35 -1.44 -0.12
CA LYS A 26 -5.74 -1.02 0.15
C LYS A 26 -6.63 -2.20 0.51
N GLY A 27 -6.52 -3.30 -0.22
CA GLY A 27 -7.26 -4.54 0.04
C GLY A 27 -6.93 -5.14 1.41
N SER A 28 -5.64 -5.20 1.74
CA SER A 28 -5.17 -5.71 3.04
C SER A 28 -5.58 -4.79 4.19
N HIS A 29 -5.44 -3.48 4.01
CA HIS A 29 -5.86 -2.46 4.97
C HIS A 29 -7.37 -2.55 5.27
N LYS A 30 -8.20 -2.71 4.24
CA LYS A 30 -9.65 -2.88 4.42
C LYS A 30 -9.97 -4.11 5.30
N LYS A 31 -9.35 -5.25 5.00
CA LYS A 31 -9.54 -6.48 5.80
C LYS A 31 -9.08 -6.30 7.25
N LEU A 32 -7.98 -5.57 7.47
CA LEU A 32 -7.48 -5.25 8.80
C LEU A 32 -8.45 -4.35 9.58
N LEU A 33 -9.00 -3.31 8.94
CA LEU A 33 -10.02 -2.46 9.56
C LEU A 33 -11.28 -3.26 9.94
N ASP A 34 -11.74 -4.14 9.05
CA ASP A 34 -12.88 -5.02 9.32
C ASP A 34 -12.62 -5.99 10.48
N LEU A 35 -11.38 -6.46 10.65
CA LEU A 35 -10.96 -7.29 11.79
C LEU A 35 -10.93 -6.48 13.09
N LEU A 36 -10.23 -5.34 13.08
CA LEU A 36 -10.10 -4.46 14.25
C LEU A 36 -11.44 -3.94 14.77
N ALA A 37 -12.44 -3.77 13.89
CA ALA A 37 -13.80 -3.37 14.27
C ALA A 37 -14.58 -4.48 14.99
N LYS A 38 -14.20 -5.75 14.83
CA LYS A 38 -14.88 -6.92 15.43
C LYS A 38 -14.22 -7.40 16.73
N LEU A 39 -12.94 -7.08 16.93
CA LEU A 39 -12.20 -7.46 18.12
C LEU A 39 -12.68 -6.66 19.35
N ASN A 40 -12.91 -7.36 20.46
CA ASN A 40 -13.26 -6.71 21.72
C ASN A 40 -12.00 -6.24 22.44
N LYS A 41 -11.64 -4.98 22.25
CA LYS A 41 -10.44 -4.36 22.84
C LYS A 41 -10.52 -4.14 24.35
N ASN A 42 -11.69 -4.33 24.95
CA ASN A 42 -11.91 -4.18 26.39
C ASN A 42 -12.06 -5.55 27.08
N LEU A 43 -11.74 -6.64 26.39
CA LEU A 43 -11.73 -7.96 26.98
C LEU A 43 -10.58 -8.02 27.99
N GLU A 44 -10.85 -8.41 29.25
CA GLU A 44 -9.79 -8.81 30.17
C GLU A 44 -9.21 -10.14 29.67
N ALA A 45 -8.17 -10.06 28.86
CA ALA A 45 -7.48 -11.18 28.22
C ALA A 45 -6.06 -11.34 28.81
N ASP A 46 -5.28 -12.26 28.22
CA ASP A 46 -3.86 -12.37 28.53
C ASP A 46 -3.01 -11.34 27.78
N GLU A 47 -1.76 -11.18 28.21
CA GLU A 47 -0.80 -10.27 27.59
C GLU A 47 -0.56 -10.54 26.10
N SER A 48 -0.78 -11.78 25.64
CA SER A 48 -0.62 -12.12 24.22
C SER A 48 -1.69 -11.43 23.37
N TYR A 49 -2.94 -11.41 23.86
CA TYR A 49 -4.02 -10.74 23.16
C TYR A 49 -3.79 -9.24 23.05
N ASP A 50 -3.42 -8.57 24.15
CA ASP A 50 -3.17 -7.12 24.15
C ASP A 50 -2.05 -6.76 23.18
N LYS A 51 -0.97 -7.54 23.17
CA LYS A 51 0.13 -7.36 22.22
C LYS A 51 -0.31 -7.56 20.77
N ASP A 52 -1.11 -8.57 20.47
CA ASP A 52 -1.61 -8.80 19.13
C ASP A 52 -2.48 -7.61 18.65
N ILE A 53 -3.28 -7.00 19.53
CA ILE A 53 -4.04 -5.79 19.22
C ILE A 53 -3.10 -4.62 18.87
N ASP A 54 -2.06 -4.39 19.68
CA ASP A 54 -1.08 -3.33 19.44
C ASP A 54 -0.29 -3.53 18.13
N ASP A 55 0.08 -4.77 17.81
CA ASP A 55 0.75 -5.12 16.57
C ASP A 55 -0.17 -4.89 15.35
N LEU A 56 -1.46 -5.20 15.46
CA LEU A 56 -2.45 -4.95 14.40
C LEU A 56 -2.72 -3.45 14.20
N GLU A 57 -2.79 -2.65 15.26
CA GLU A 57 -2.91 -1.18 15.16
C GLU A 57 -1.64 -0.56 14.55
N SER A 58 -0.47 -1.10 14.87
CA SER A 58 0.79 -0.70 14.23
C SER A 58 0.80 -1.03 12.74
N LEU A 59 0.34 -2.23 12.38
CA LEU A 59 0.22 -2.67 10.99
C LEU A 59 -0.73 -1.77 10.17
N LYS A 60 -1.80 -1.28 10.78
CA LYS A 60 -2.73 -0.33 10.14
C LYS A 60 -2.00 0.94 9.71
N ILE A 61 -1.20 1.55 10.58
CA ILE A 61 -0.40 2.75 10.27
C ILE A 61 0.60 2.49 9.14
N ILE A 62 1.22 1.29 9.14
CA ILE A 62 2.13 0.86 8.07
C ILE A 62 1.39 0.81 6.73
N TYR A 63 0.19 0.24 6.67
CA TYR A 63 -0.60 0.22 5.44
C TYR A 63 -1.02 1.61 5.00
N GLU A 64 -1.53 2.46 5.87
CA GLU A 64 -1.94 3.84 5.53
C GLU A 64 -0.76 4.66 4.97
N THR A 65 0.43 4.48 5.53
CA THR A 65 1.65 5.14 5.05
C THR A 65 2.14 4.53 3.73
N GLY A 66 2.10 3.20 3.62
CA GLY A 66 2.48 2.47 2.42
C GLY A 66 1.61 2.82 1.21
N ILE A 67 0.28 2.88 1.39
CA ILE A 67 -0.68 3.25 0.34
C ILE A 67 -0.35 4.64 -0.22
N ARG A 68 -0.24 5.66 0.64
CA ARG A 68 0.10 7.03 0.22
C ARG A 68 1.43 7.09 -0.52
N ARG A 69 2.43 6.33 -0.07
CA ARG A 69 3.73 6.24 -0.74
C ARG A 69 3.61 5.63 -2.14
N PHE A 70 2.84 4.56 -2.30
CA PHE A 70 2.65 3.93 -3.61
C PHE A 70 1.86 4.83 -4.56
N GLU A 71 0.80 5.49 -4.09
CA GLU A 71 0.04 6.47 -4.87
C GLU A 71 0.93 7.62 -5.38
N SER A 72 1.82 8.15 -4.53
CA SER A 72 2.80 9.16 -4.96
C SER A 72 3.78 8.62 -6.02
N GLN A 73 4.18 7.35 -5.97
CA GLN A 73 4.99 6.76 -7.04
C GLN A 73 4.19 6.60 -8.33
N VAL A 74 2.92 6.19 -8.26
CA VAL A 74 2.02 6.13 -9.42
C VAL A 74 1.97 7.49 -10.12
N GLU A 75 1.69 8.56 -9.37
CA GLU A 75 1.67 9.93 -9.92
C GLU A 75 3.01 10.37 -10.52
N LYS A 76 4.14 9.95 -9.92
CA LYS A 76 5.47 10.23 -10.45
C LYS A 76 5.69 9.55 -11.80
N TYR A 77 5.44 8.24 -11.90
CA TYR A 77 5.72 7.50 -13.12
C TYR A 77 4.73 7.82 -14.24
N GLN A 78 3.47 8.13 -13.92
CA GLN A 78 2.52 8.64 -14.90
C GLN A 78 3.05 9.92 -15.56
N ARG A 79 3.46 10.92 -14.76
CA ARG A 79 4.04 12.17 -15.29
C ARG A 79 5.29 11.94 -16.15
N LEU A 80 6.19 11.06 -15.70
CA LEU A 80 7.40 10.74 -16.46
C LEU A 80 7.10 10.03 -17.79
N ILE A 81 5.99 9.30 -17.89
CA ILE A 81 5.54 8.68 -19.14
C ILE A 81 4.93 9.74 -20.06
N ASP A 82 4.10 10.63 -19.51
CA ASP A 82 3.44 11.72 -20.24
C ASP A 82 4.48 12.68 -20.85
N ASP A 83 5.54 13.01 -20.11
CA ASP A 83 6.69 13.82 -20.59
C ASP A 83 7.50 13.14 -21.71
N LEU A 84 7.33 11.82 -21.88
CA LEU A 84 7.96 11.02 -22.93
C LEU A 84 7.02 10.75 -24.12
N GLU A 85 5.79 11.27 -24.13
CA GLU A 85 4.98 11.31 -25.35
C GLU A 85 5.48 12.41 -26.31
#